data_AF-A0A670HNX0-F1
#
_entry.id   AF-A0A670HNX0-F1
#
_cell.length_a   1.000
_cell.length_b   1.000
_cell.length_c   1.000
_cell.angle_alpha   90.00
_cell.angle_beta   90.00
_cell.angle_gamma   90.00
#
_symmetry.space_group_name_H-M   'P 1'
#
loop_
_entity.id
_entity.type
_entity.pdbx_description
1 polymer ?
#
loop_
_entity_poly.entity_id
_entity_poly.type
_entity_poly.pdbx_seq_one_letter_code
_entity_poly.pdbx_strand_id
1 'polypeptide(L)'
;MVRRVAIVGAGVSGLASIKCCLDEGLEPTCFEKSDGIGGLWQFTETPQKGRIGVYRSVMTNTSKEMTCFSDFPFPEDCPNYLRHSALLEYLRAYAKHFCLLDYIRFQTTVCSIRKHPHFTATGQWVVDTETNGEQTSEIFDGVMVCSGHYAEINLPLDSFPGIENFKGRYFHSWEYRDQKGFEGQKVLVVGAGNTGGDLAAEISRTAAKVFLSTRSGAWVISRISEAGWPVDMAWTTRFYELIEKLLPEGTIYKLMAKKMNRWFNHENYGLIPVKSNSWTSLILNDELPSCILCGTVTVKPNVKRFTDTSAIFEDETVEENIDTVIFTTGYSATFPFLEESLRDACRSSTSLYKHIFPPHLEKPTLAFVGFIVLAGPILPAVELQARWITRVFNGELCLLGLRSLTLFPFLFHFRGITDISSKRDKTRIRFVSYMDEIAACLGVKPNVPLLFLSDPKLAWMVFFGPCTSYQYRLTGPGKWREARGAILTQWDRVLRPLKTRVVEDSPQPATVPHWLKALALPIFLGAAWIILKYLLPAWLPRTNGWRVLNSFCGI
;
A
#
# COMPACT_ATOMS: atom_id res chain seq x y z
N MET A 1 -11.47 29.50 -1.75
CA MET A 1 -12.04 28.22 -1.30
C MET A 1 -12.15 27.36 -2.55
N VAL A 2 -11.66 26.13 -2.51
CA VAL A 2 -11.72 25.23 -3.67
C VAL A 2 -13.17 24.79 -3.84
N ARG A 3 -13.74 24.90 -5.05
CA ARG A 3 -15.07 24.38 -5.35
C ARG A 3 -14.99 23.32 -6.43
N ARG A 4 -14.41 23.64 -7.59
CA ARG A 4 -14.22 22.70 -8.71
C ARG A 4 -12.90 21.94 -8.55
N VAL A 5 -12.96 20.61 -8.55
CA VAL A 5 -11.79 19.74 -8.36
C VAL A 5 -11.58 18.82 -9.56
N ALA A 6 -10.43 18.93 -10.23
CA ALA A 6 -10.03 17.97 -11.25
C ALA A 6 -9.41 16.72 -10.59
N ILE A 7 -9.86 15.53 -10.99
CA ILE A 7 -9.35 14.25 -10.50
C ILE A 7 -8.74 13.49 -11.68
N VAL A 8 -7.47 13.11 -11.58
CA VAL A 8 -6.73 12.47 -12.69
C VAL A 8 -6.70 10.96 -12.50
N GLY A 9 -7.59 10.23 -13.17
CA GLY A 9 -7.71 8.77 -13.15
C GLY A 9 -8.82 8.24 -12.22
N ALA A 10 -9.58 7.25 -12.69
CA ALA A 10 -10.71 6.61 -12.01
C ALA A 10 -10.36 5.22 -11.45
N GLY A 11 -9.11 5.05 -10.99
CA GLY A 11 -8.70 3.89 -10.18
C GLY A 11 -9.23 3.97 -8.74
N VAL A 12 -8.72 3.12 -7.85
CA VAL A 12 -9.11 3.10 -6.43
C VAL A 12 -8.95 4.47 -5.75
N SER A 13 -7.86 5.18 -6.04
CA SER A 13 -7.61 6.55 -5.55
C SER A 13 -8.62 7.56 -6.09
N GLY A 14 -8.98 7.45 -7.37
CA GLY A 14 -9.91 8.35 -8.05
C GLY A 14 -11.31 8.23 -7.49
N LEU A 15 -11.83 7.00 -7.37
CA LEU A 15 -13.15 6.72 -6.81
C LEU A 15 -13.26 7.25 -5.37
N ALA A 16 -12.23 7.01 -4.54
CA ALA A 16 -12.17 7.55 -3.19
C ALA A 16 -12.19 9.09 -3.19
N SER A 17 -11.45 9.71 -4.11
CA SER A 17 -11.37 11.16 -4.26
C SER A 17 -12.69 11.78 -4.68
N ILE A 18 -13.42 11.17 -5.64
CA ILE A 18 -14.75 11.64 -6.06
C ILE A 18 -15.69 11.60 -4.86
N LYS A 19 -15.82 10.46 -4.18
CA LYS A 19 -16.71 10.34 -3.01
C LYS A 19 -16.36 11.36 -1.94
N CYS A 20 -15.09 11.52 -1.59
CA CYS A 20 -14.67 12.46 -0.55
C CYS A 20 -14.89 13.92 -0.95
N CYS A 21 -14.86 14.25 -2.25
CA CYS A 21 -15.24 15.57 -2.74
C CYS A 21 -16.73 15.81 -2.49
N LEU A 22 -17.57 14.84 -2.84
CA LEU A 22 -19.03 14.92 -2.63
C LEU A 22 -19.40 14.99 -1.15
N ASP A 23 -18.75 14.19 -0.29
CA ASP A 23 -18.95 14.21 1.17
C ASP A 23 -18.69 15.61 1.78
N GLU A 24 -17.80 16.41 1.18
CA GLU A 24 -17.44 17.77 1.62
C GLU A 24 -18.07 18.88 0.76
N GLY A 25 -19.02 18.54 -0.12
CA GLY A 25 -19.75 19.52 -0.95
C GLY A 25 -18.94 20.17 -2.09
N LEU A 26 -17.82 19.55 -2.48
CA LEU A 26 -17.02 19.98 -3.63
C LEU A 26 -17.61 19.43 -4.95
N GLU A 27 -17.20 20.00 -6.08
CA GLU A 27 -17.66 19.65 -7.43
C GLU A 27 -16.53 18.91 -8.19
N PRO A 28 -16.43 17.57 -8.08
CA PRO A 28 -15.39 16.81 -8.74
C PRO A 28 -15.66 16.65 -10.25
N THR A 29 -14.61 16.67 -11.05
CA THR A 29 -14.61 16.18 -12.43
C THR A 29 -13.42 15.25 -12.59
N CYS A 30 -13.70 13.96 -12.78
CA CYS A 30 -12.69 12.93 -12.95
C CYS A 30 -12.46 12.64 -14.43
N PHE A 31 -11.19 12.64 -14.83
CA PHE A 31 -10.76 12.31 -16.18
C PHE A 31 -10.11 10.93 -16.16
N GLU A 32 -10.69 9.98 -16.90
CA GLU A 32 -10.17 8.63 -17.05
C GLU A 32 -9.83 8.37 -18.51
N LYS A 33 -8.56 8.04 -18.77
CA LYS A 33 -8.08 7.80 -20.14
C LYS A 33 -8.71 6.56 -20.78
N SER A 34 -9.17 5.61 -19.96
CA SER A 34 -9.80 4.38 -20.43
C SER A 34 -11.32 4.46 -20.44
N ASP A 35 -11.94 3.37 -20.88
CA ASP A 35 -13.38 3.17 -21.02
C ASP A 35 -14.07 2.66 -19.74
N GLY A 36 -13.32 2.48 -18.64
CA GLY A 36 -13.85 1.92 -17.41
C GLY A 36 -13.09 2.33 -16.16
N ILE A 37 -13.73 2.10 -15.01
CA ILE A 37 -13.14 2.37 -13.69
C ILE A 37 -12.26 1.21 -13.21
N GLY A 38 -11.53 1.46 -12.13
CA GLY A 38 -10.78 0.45 -11.38
C GLY A 38 -9.29 0.42 -11.69
N GLY A 39 -8.87 0.99 -12.83
CA GLY A 39 -7.47 1.13 -13.21
C GLY A 39 -6.76 -0.23 -13.24
N LEU A 40 -5.78 -0.43 -12.35
CA LEU A 40 -5.00 -1.67 -12.22
C LEU A 40 -5.87 -2.95 -12.20
N TRP A 41 -7.02 -2.90 -11.52
CA TRP A 41 -7.87 -4.06 -11.31
C TRP A 41 -8.74 -4.44 -12.52
N GLN A 42 -8.76 -3.59 -13.55
CA GLN A 42 -9.38 -3.91 -14.83
C GLN A 42 -8.41 -4.73 -15.68
N PHE A 43 -8.57 -6.05 -15.63
CA PHE A 43 -7.81 -6.96 -16.49
C PHE A 43 -8.20 -6.79 -17.96
N THR A 44 -7.20 -6.75 -18.84
CA THR A 44 -7.35 -6.78 -20.29
C THR A 44 -6.49 -7.89 -20.86
N GLU A 45 -7.03 -8.63 -21.84
CA GLU A 45 -6.32 -9.73 -22.50
C GLU A 45 -5.03 -9.26 -23.18
N THR A 46 -5.09 -8.11 -23.88
CA THR A 46 -3.94 -7.53 -24.56
C THR A 46 -3.36 -6.38 -23.74
N PRO A 47 -2.04 -6.36 -23.48
CA PRO A 47 -1.37 -5.18 -22.94
C PRO A 47 -1.53 -3.97 -23.87
N GLN A 48 -1.99 -2.84 -23.33
CA GLN A 48 -2.14 -1.59 -24.07
C GLN A 48 -1.12 -0.59 -23.54
N LYS A 49 -0.26 -0.06 -24.42
CA LYS A 49 0.80 0.89 -24.02
C LYS A 49 0.19 2.06 -23.25
N GLY A 50 0.81 2.39 -22.11
CA GLY A 50 0.32 3.44 -21.24
C GLY A 50 -0.82 3.03 -20.30
N ARG A 51 -1.41 1.83 -20.41
CA ARG A 51 -2.32 1.27 -19.40
C ARG A 51 -1.59 0.30 -18.48
N ILE A 52 -1.80 0.50 -17.18
CA ILE A 52 -1.40 -0.48 -16.17
C ILE A 52 -2.39 -1.64 -16.18
N GLY A 53 -1.94 -2.83 -15.82
CA GLY A 53 -2.79 -4.01 -15.80
C GLY A 53 -2.22 -5.11 -14.93
N VAL A 54 -3.08 -6.08 -14.65
CA VAL A 54 -2.77 -7.30 -13.92
C VAL A 54 -2.72 -8.50 -14.88
N TYR A 55 -2.14 -9.60 -14.42
CA TYR A 55 -2.29 -10.91 -15.05
C TYR A 55 -3.50 -11.66 -14.47
N ARG A 56 -4.01 -12.66 -15.19
CA ARG A 56 -5.34 -13.26 -14.97
C ARG A 56 -5.51 -13.88 -13.58
N SER A 57 -4.45 -14.44 -13.02
CA SER A 57 -4.48 -15.12 -11.73
C SER A 57 -4.27 -14.21 -10.53
N VAL A 58 -4.06 -12.90 -10.74
CA VAL A 58 -3.81 -11.96 -9.63
C VAL A 58 -4.92 -12.07 -8.59
N MET A 59 -4.48 -12.35 -7.37
CA MET A 59 -5.27 -12.33 -6.14
C MET A 59 -4.83 -11.15 -5.29
N THR A 60 -5.73 -10.60 -4.47
CA THR A 60 -5.34 -9.65 -3.44
C THR A 60 -4.33 -10.30 -2.49
N ASN A 61 -3.36 -9.49 -2.07
CA ASN A 61 -2.37 -9.86 -1.05
C ASN A 61 -2.74 -9.33 0.34
N THR A 62 -3.93 -8.77 0.46
CA THR A 62 -4.52 -8.24 1.70
C THR A 62 -5.97 -8.70 1.73
N SER A 63 -6.47 -8.96 2.93
CA SER A 63 -7.75 -9.61 3.18
C SER A 63 -8.93 -8.64 3.07
N LYS A 64 -10.12 -9.17 2.81
CA LYS A 64 -11.33 -8.36 2.53
C LYS A 64 -11.65 -7.34 3.62
N GLU A 65 -11.56 -7.73 4.90
CA GLU A 65 -11.87 -6.82 6.02
C GLU A 65 -10.79 -5.74 6.21
N MET A 66 -9.55 -5.98 5.73
CA MET A 66 -8.46 -5.01 5.74
C MET A 66 -8.49 -4.10 4.50
N THR A 67 -9.01 -4.58 3.37
CA THR A 67 -8.91 -3.95 2.04
C THR A 67 -10.25 -3.39 1.54
N CYS A 68 -11.12 -2.93 2.43
CA CYS A 68 -12.36 -2.24 2.06
C CYS A 68 -12.32 -0.75 2.41
N PHE A 69 -13.11 0.05 1.70
CA PHE A 69 -13.43 1.41 2.12
C PHE A 69 -14.16 1.38 3.47
N SER A 70 -13.85 2.36 4.32
CA SER A 70 -14.19 2.36 5.74
C SER A 70 -15.70 2.44 6.06
N ASP A 71 -16.52 2.81 5.10
CA ASP A 71 -18.00 2.83 5.16
C ASP A 71 -18.67 1.88 4.15
N PHE A 72 -17.91 0.97 3.53
CA PHE A 72 -18.43 0.05 2.52
C PHE A 72 -17.72 -1.32 2.60
N PRO A 73 -18.12 -2.21 3.54
CA PRO A 73 -17.53 -3.54 3.66
C PRO A 73 -17.80 -4.40 2.42
N PHE A 74 -16.97 -5.42 2.19
CA PHE A 74 -17.28 -6.43 1.19
C PHE A 74 -18.54 -7.23 1.58
N PRO A 75 -19.26 -7.79 0.59
CA PRO A 75 -20.31 -8.77 0.86
C PRO A 75 -19.81 -9.90 1.76
N GLU A 76 -20.68 -10.38 2.67
CA GLU A 76 -20.26 -11.32 3.70
C GLU A 76 -19.78 -12.67 3.14
N ASP A 77 -20.35 -13.10 2.01
CA ASP A 77 -20.03 -14.37 1.35
C ASP A 77 -18.77 -14.28 0.45
N CYS A 78 -18.19 -13.09 0.27
CA CYS A 78 -16.95 -12.95 -0.49
C CYS A 78 -15.79 -13.70 0.18
N PRO A 79 -14.87 -14.34 -0.59
CA PRO A 79 -13.68 -14.96 -0.04
C PRO A 79 -12.77 -13.90 0.61
N ASN A 80 -11.96 -14.33 1.58
CA ASN A 80 -11.08 -13.43 2.32
C ASN A 80 -10.00 -12.78 1.45
N TYR A 81 -9.50 -13.50 0.44
CA TYR A 81 -8.62 -12.96 -0.60
C TYR A 81 -9.32 -13.08 -1.95
N LEU A 82 -9.27 -12.03 -2.76
CA LEU A 82 -10.15 -11.85 -3.91
C LEU A 82 -9.35 -11.93 -5.21
N ARG A 83 -9.93 -12.51 -6.26
CA ARG A 83 -9.42 -12.32 -7.63
C ARG A 83 -9.56 -10.85 -8.03
N HIS A 84 -8.71 -10.41 -8.96
CA HIS A 84 -8.80 -9.06 -9.51
C HIS A 84 -10.21 -8.70 -10.02
N SER A 85 -10.95 -9.67 -10.59
CA SER A 85 -12.31 -9.48 -11.08
C SER A 85 -13.31 -9.18 -9.95
N ALA A 86 -13.25 -9.92 -8.85
CA ALA A 86 -14.13 -9.71 -7.69
C ALA A 86 -13.84 -8.37 -7.00
N LEU A 87 -12.57 -7.94 -6.96
CA LEU A 87 -12.23 -6.60 -6.47
C LEU A 87 -12.75 -5.50 -7.41
N LEU A 88 -12.68 -5.69 -8.73
CA LEU A 88 -13.27 -4.77 -9.69
C LEU A 88 -14.80 -4.67 -9.53
N GLU A 89 -15.49 -5.78 -9.28
CA GLU A 89 -16.93 -5.81 -8.98
C GLU A 89 -17.26 -5.02 -7.71
N TYR A 90 -16.45 -5.16 -6.65
CA TYR A 90 -16.58 -4.33 -5.45
C TYR A 90 -16.42 -2.84 -5.76
N LEU A 91 -15.45 -2.44 -6.59
CA LEU A 91 -15.27 -1.04 -7.00
C LEU A 91 -16.45 -0.51 -7.82
N ARG A 92 -17.04 -1.35 -8.69
CA ARG A 92 -18.27 -1.03 -9.42
C ARG A 92 -19.46 -0.87 -8.49
N ALA A 93 -19.60 -1.75 -7.50
CA ALA A 93 -20.65 -1.64 -6.48
C ALA A 93 -20.49 -0.37 -5.65
N TYR A 94 -19.27 -0.02 -5.25
CA TYR A 94 -18.96 1.23 -4.55
C TYR A 94 -19.30 2.47 -5.39
N ALA A 95 -18.85 2.50 -6.64
CA ALA A 95 -19.13 3.60 -7.56
C ALA A 95 -20.63 3.77 -7.81
N LYS A 96 -21.38 2.67 -7.93
CA LYS A 96 -22.83 2.68 -8.07
C LYS A 96 -23.52 3.16 -6.79
N HIS A 97 -23.11 2.66 -5.63
CA HIS A 97 -23.73 2.97 -4.34
C HIS A 97 -23.63 4.46 -3.99
N PHE A 98 -22.49 5.08 -4.28
CA PHE A 98 -22.24 6.49 -4.02
C PHE A 98 -22.44 7.39 -5.25
N CYS A 99 -23.06 6.88 -6.33
CA CYS A 99 -23.35 7.63 -7.57
C CYS A 99 -22.13 8.35 -8.17
N LEU A 100 -20.96 7.70 -8.20
CA LEU A 100 -19.69 8.32 -8.59
C LEU A 100 -19.50 8.43 -10.10
N LEU A 101 -20.22 7.62 -10.89
CA LEU A 101 -20.00 7.49 -12.34
C LEU A 101 -20.33 8.77 -13.10
N ASP A 102 -21.30 9.56 -12.62
CA ASP A 102 -21.74 10.81 -13.26
C ASP A 102 -20.64 11.89 -13.28
N TYR A 103 -19.61 11.73 -12.44
CA TYR A 103 -18.49 12.65 -12.33
C TYR A 103 -17.27 12.21 -13.14
N ILE A 104 -17.36 11.13 -13.92
CA ILE A 104 -16.24 10.54 -14.65
C ILE A 104 -16.43 10.75 -16.16
N ARG A 105 -15.44 11.39 -16.78
CA ARG A 105 -15.28 11.48 -18.23
C ARG A 105 -14.29 10.42 -18.68
N PHE A 106 -14.83 9.35 -19.27
CA PHE A 106 -14.06 8.25 -19.84
C PHE A 106 -13.46 8.64 -21.19
N GLN A 107 -12.42 7.91 -21.59
CA GLN A 107 -11.67 8.14 -22.83
C GLN A 107 -11.14 9.58 -22.94
N THR A 108 -10.88 10.20 -21.79
CA THR A 108 -10.36 11.57 -21.69
C THR A 108 -8.98 11.53 -21.05
N THR A 109 -7.95 11.81 -21.85
CA THR A 109 -6.57 11.84 -21.38
C THR A 109 -6.23 13.24 -20.87
N VAL A 110 -5.70 13.35 -19.66
CA VAL A 110 -5.12 14.61 -19.17
C VAL A 110 -3.73 14.78 -19.77
N CYS A 111 -3.56 15.79 -20.63
CA CYS A 111 -2.32 16.05 -21.37
C CYS A 111 -1.41 17.01 -20.61
N SER A 112 -1.97 18.01 -19.93
CA SER A 112 -1.19 19.00 -19.19
C SER A 112 -1.97 19.58 -18.00
N ILE A 113 -1.27 19.88 -16.93
CA ILE A 113 -1.76 20.59 -15.75
C ILE A 113 -0.76 21.69 -15.44
N ARG A 114 -1.21 22.94 -15.57
CA ARG A 114 -0.38 24.13 -15.40
C ARG A 114 -0.96 25.07 -14.37
N LYS A 115 -0.10 25.82 -13.70
CA LYS A 115 -0.56 26.91 -12.82
C LYS A 115 -1.32 27.94 -13.66
N HIS A 116 -2.47 28.40 -13.18
CA HIS A 116 -3.14 29.55 -13.79
C HIS A 116 -2.23 30.79 -13.71
N PRO A 117 -2.25 31.75 -14.67
CA PRO A 117 -1.41 32.96 -14.62
C PRO A 117 -1.51 33.76 -13.31
N HIS A 118 -2.66 33.67 -12.62
CA HIS A 118 -2.91 34.30 -11.32
C HIS A 118 -2.84 33.33 -10.12
N PHE A 119 -2.09 32.22 -10.23
CA PHE A 119 -2.04 31.14 -9.22
C PHE A 119 -1.73 31.63 -7.81
N THR A 120 -0.80 32.58 -7.64
CA THR A 120 -0.45 33.09 -6.31
C THR A 120 -1.64 33.72 -5.58
N ALA A 121 -2.57 34.32 -6.32
CA ALA A 121 -3.81 34.87 -5.78
C ALA A 121 -4.91 33.80 -5.68
N THR A 122 -5.13 33.02 -6.74
CA THR A 122 -6.32 32.15 -6.87
C THR A 122 -6.09 30.69 -6.45
N GLY A 123 -4.89 30.16 -6.64
CA GLY A 123 -4.55 28.75 -6.47
C GLY A 123 -5.09 27.83 -7.56
N GLN A 124 -5.57 28.38 -8.68
CA GLN A 124 -6.26 27.64 -9.73
C GLN A 124 -5.33 27.00 -10.75
N TRP A 125 -5.79 25.94 -11.39
CA TRP A 125 -5.06 25.16 -12.38
C TRP A 125 -5.77 25.20 -13.72
N VAL A 126 -4.98 25.25 -14.80
CA VAL A 126 -5.46 24.98 -16.16
C VAL A 126 -5.18 23.51 -16.46
N VAL A 127 -6.22 22.75 -16.75
CA VAL A 127 -6.15 21.33 -17.07
C VAL A 127 -6.51 21.15 -18.53
N ASP A 128 -5.53 20.70 -19.31
CA ASP A 128 -5.72 20.36 -20.72
C ASP A 128 -6.03 18.88 -20.84
N THR A 129 -7.10 18.57 -21.54
CA THR A 129 -7.54 17.21 -21.80
C THR A 129 -7.73 16.95 -23.27
N GLU A 130 -7.53 15.71 -23.69
CA GLU A 130 -7.77 15.23 -25.04
C GLU A 130 -8.82 14.12 -25.01
N THR A 131 -9.88 14.28 -25.81
CA THR A 131 -10.92 13.27 -26.02
C THR A 131 -11.14 13.12 -27.52
N ASN A 132 -11.01 11.91 -28.07
CA ASN A 132 -11.15 11.64 -29.51
C ASN A 132 -10.28 12.54 -30.42
N GLY A 133 -9.09 12.94 -29.94
CA GLY A 133 -8.18 13.83 -30.66
C GLY A 133 -8.51 15.32 -30.55
N GLU A 134 -9.61 15.70 -29.91
CA GLU A 134 -9.95 17.09 -29.62
C GLU A 134 -9.39 17.50 -28.27
N GLN A 135 -8.66 18.62 -28.26
CA GLN A 135 -8.09 19.19 -27.03
C GLN A 135 -8.98 20.27 -26.46
N THR A 136 -9.22 20.22 -25.16
CA THR A 136 -9.97 21.21 -24.40
C THR A 136 -9.19 21.63 -23.16
N SER A 137 -9.37 22.87 -22.74
CA SER A 137 -8.74 23.43 -21.54
C SER A 137 -9.82 23.91 -20.58
N GLU A 138 -9.73 23.48 -19.32
CA GLU A 138 -10.66 23.89 -18.26
C GLU A 138 -9.91 24.37 -17.02
N ILE A 139 -10.51 25.34 -16.32
CA ILE A 139 -9.97 25.88 -15.07
C ILE A 139 -10.59 25.18 -13.87
N PHE A 140 -9.76 24.74 -12.94
CA PHE A 140 -10.15 24.10 -11.69
C PHE A 140 -9.52 24.80 -10.48
N ASP A 141 -10.21 24.78 -9.34
CA ASP A 141 -9.69 25.37 -8.10
C ASP A 141 -8.73 24.44 -7.36
N GLY A 142 -8.83 23.14 -7.61
CA GLY A 142 -7.94 22.13 -7.04
C GLY A 142 -7.77 20.92 -7.95
N VAL A 143 -6.68 20.18 -7.75
CA VAL A 143 -6.32 19.00 -8.53
C VAL A 143 -5.92 17.86 -7.60
N MET A 144 -6.51 16.68 -7.81
CA MET A 144 -6.14 15.42 -7.14
C MET A 144 -5.57 14.44 -8.16
N VAL A 145 -4.26 14.19 -8.08
CA VAL A 145 -3.55 13.26 -8.96
C VAL A 145 -3.74 11.83 -8.45
N CYS A 146 -4.50 11.04 -9.21
CA CYS A 146 -4.89 9.67 -8.87
C CYS A 146 -4.37 8.63 -9.90
N SER A 147 -3.36 9.00 -10.70
CA SER A 147 -2.83 8.20 -11.81
C SER A 147 -2.02 6.97 -11.39
N GLY A 148 -1.80 6.78 -10.08
CA GLY A 148 -0.99 5.70 -9.52
C GLY A 148 0.51 5.89 -9.76
N HIS A 149 1.31 4.92 -9.30
CA HIS A 149 2.78 4.97 -9.35
C HIS A 149 3.43 3.78 -10.09
N TYR A 150 2.62 2.90 -10.69
CA TYR A 150 3.08 1.80 -11.54
C TYR A 150 3.08 2.18 -13.03
N ALA A 151 3.49 3.40 -13.36
CA ALA A 151 3.23 4.00 -14.67
C ALA A 151 4.26 3.58 -15.73
N GLU A 152 5.55 3.65 -15.43
CA GLU A 152 6.62 3.24 -16.34
C GLU A 152 7.24 1.92 -15.93
N ILE A 153 7.48 1.06 -16.92
CA ILE A 153 8.17 -0.21 -16.73
C ILE A 153 9.63 0.06 -16.39
N ASN A 154 10.14 -0.56 -15.32
CA ASN A 154 11.57 -0.54 -15.02
C ASN A 154 12.21 -1.81 -15.61
N LEU A 155 12.78 -1.70 -16.82
CA LEU A 155 13.48 -2.79 -17.52
C LEU A 155 14.97 -2.44 -17.71
N PRO A 156 15.84 -2.72 -16.71
CA PRO A 156 17.23 -2.27 -16.72
C PRO A 156 18.12 -3.23 -17.52
N LEU A 157 17.97 -3.26 -18.86
CA LEU A 157 18.73 -4.15 -19.75
C LEU A 157 20.24 -3.98 -19.62
N ASP A 158 20.71 -2.75 -19.41
CA ASP A 158 22.14 -2.44 -19.20
C ASP A 158 22.75 -3.12 -17.96
N SER A 159 21.91 -3.57 -17.01
CA SER A 159 22.35 -4.32 -15.83
C SER A 159 22.54 -5.82 -16.10
N PHE A 160 22.25 -6.29 -17.31
CA PHE A 160 22.30 -7.70 -17.69
C PHE A 160 23.10 -7.89 -18.98
N PRO A 161 24.44 -7.86 -18.92
CA PRO A 161 25.29 -7.98 -20.11
C PRO A 161 24.97 -9.22 -20.94
N GLY A 162 24.88 -9.07 -22.27
CA GLY A 162 24.62 -10.17 -23.20
C GLY A 162 23.14 -10.47 -23.45
N ILE A 163 22.19 -9.83 -22.75
CA ILE A 163 20.75 -10.04 -22.96
C ILE A 163 20.32 -9.66 -24.39
N GLU A 164 21.01 -8.71 -25.01
CA GLU A 164 20.82 -8.29 -26.39
C GLU A 164 21.14 -9.39 -27.42
N ASN A 165 21.99 -10.36 -27.05
CA ASN A 165 22.36 -11.50 -27.91
C ASN A 165 21.51 -12.75 -27.61
N PHE A 166 20.67 -12.72 -26.57
CA PHE A 166 19.84 -13.85 -26.18
C PHE A 166 18.80 -14.15 -27.27
N LYS A 167 18.82 -15.37 -27.78
CA LYS A 167 17.97 -15.83 -28.90
C LYS A 167 16.56 -16.23 -28.45
N GLY A 168 16.38 -16.49 -27.15
CA GLY A 168 15.07 -16.77 -26.56
C GLY A 168 14.23 -15.49 -26.40
N ARG A 169 13.00 -15.66 -25.93
CA ARG A 169 12.09 -14.54 -25.69
C ARG A 169 12.43 -13.86 -24.36
N TYR A 170 12.44 -12.54 -24.30
CA TYR A 170 12.45 -11.84 -23.01
C TYR A 170 11.49 -10.66 -23.00
N PHE A 171 10.89 -10.38 -21.85
CA PHE A 171 9.93 -9.29 -21.68
C PHE A 171 9.73 -8.91 -20.21
N HIS A 172 9.07 -7.77 -19.95
CA HIS A 172 8.74 -7.35 -18.59
C HIS A 172 7.40 -7.93 -18.12
N SER A 173 7.26 -8.20 -16.82
CA SER A 173 6.03 -8.72 -16.20
C SER A 173 4.72 -8.00 -16.54
N TRP A 174 4.80 -6.74 -16.98
CA TRP A 174 3.67 -5.99 -17.53
C TRP A 174 3.02 -6.65 -18.76
N GLU A 175 3.79 -7.39 -19.56
CA GLU A 175 3.29 -8.11 -20.75
C GLU A 175 2.74 -9.49 -20.41
N TYR A 176 3.04 -10.03 -19.22
CA TYR A 176 2.53 -11.32 -18.78
C TYR A 176 1.01 -11.26 -18.56
N ARG A 177 0.28 -12.30 -18.98
CA ARG A 177 -1.18 -12.37 -18.84
C ARG A 177 -1.67 -13.68 -18.28
N ASP A 178 -1.08 -14.79 -18.70
CA ASP A 178 -1.48 -16.13 -18.35
C ASP A 178 -0.31 -17.10 -18.57
N GLN A 179 -0.41 -18.30 -18.03
CA GLN A 179 0.60 -19.37 -18.13
C GLN A 179 0.61 -20.08 -19.50
N LYS A 180 -0.36 -19.77 -20.38
CA LYS A 180 -0.44 -20.37 -21.72
C LYS A 180 0.77 -19.97 -22.56
N GLY A 181 1.36 -20.95 -23.25
CA GLY A 181 2.54 -20.75 -24.08
C GLY A 181 3.87 -20.90 -23.34
N PHE A 182 3.85 -21.42 -22.11
CA PHE A 182 5.05 -21.79 -21.35
C PHE A 182 5.22 -23.31 -21.20
N GLU A 183 4.32 -24.10 -21.80
CA GLU A 183 4.33 -25.56 -21.72
C GLU A 183 5.67 -26.12 -22.21
N GLY A 184 6.34 -26.91 -21.36
CA GLY A 184 7.62 -27.55 -21.70
C GLY A 184 8.83 -26.61 -21.80
N GLN A 185 8.70 -25.31 -21.54
CA GLN A 185 9.81 -24.36 -21.60
C GLN A 185 10.67 -24.36 -20.33
N LYS A 186 11.93 -23.92 -20.47
CA LYS A 186 12.75 -23.45 -19.36
C LYS A 186 12.63 -21.94 -19.23
N VAL A 187 12.13 -21.48 -18.09
CA VAL A 187 11.79 -20.07 -17.86
C VAL A 187 12.65 -19.49 -16.74
N LEU A 188 13.28 -18.35 -16.99
CA LEU A 188 14.00 -17.58 -15.98
C LEU A 188 13.19 -16.35 -15.57
N VAL A 189 12.75 -16.30 -14.32
CA VAL A 189 12.10 -15.13 -13.71
C VAL A 189 13.16 -14.31 -12.97
N VAL A 190 13.39 -13.07 -13.41
CA VAL A 190 14.37 -12.16 -12.82
C VAL A 190 13.66 -11.21 -11.85
N GLY A 191 13.99 -11.30 -10.56
CA GLY A 191 13.45 -10.48 -9.49
C GLY A 191 12.54 -11.25 -8.53
N ALA A 192 12.86 -11.18 -7.22
CA ALA A 192 12.06 -11.81 -6.17
C ALA A 192 11.14 -10.80 -5.46
N GLY A 193 10.16 -10.27 -6.20
CA GLY A 193 9.02 -9.53 -5.65
C GLY A 193 7.74 -10.38 -5.60
N ASN A 194 6.60 -9.81 -5.17
CA ASN A 194 5.32 -10.52 -5.21
C ASN A 194 5.01 -11.09 -6.60
N THR A 195 5.13 -10.26 -7.65
CA THR A 195 4.98 -10.69 -9.04
C THR A 195 5.95 -11.81 -9.43
N GLY A 196 7.22 -11.73 -9.00
CA GLY A 196 8.21 -12.78 -9.26
C GLY A 196 7.84 -14.12 -8.63
N GLY A 197 7.41 -14.12 -7.37
CA GLY A 197 6.95 -15.31 -6.68
C GLY A 197 5.70 -15.92 -7.32
N ASP A 198 4.71 -15.08 -7.66
CA ASP A 198 3.46 -15.51 -8.29
C ASP A 198 3.71 -16.12 -9.67
N LEU A 199 4.43 -15.44 -10.55
CA LEU A 199 4.76 -15.94 -11.90
C LEU A 199 5.61 -17.21 -11.82
N ALA A 200 6.60 -17.27 -10.91
CA ALA A 200 7.43 -18.45 -10.77
C ALA A 200 6.60 -19.68 -10.34
N ALA A 201 5.72 -19.52 -9.34
CA ALA A 201 4.86 -20.61 -8.87
C ALA A 201 3.86 -21.04 -9.95
N GLU A 202 3.19 -20.09 -10.61
CA GLU A 202 2.18 -20.35 -11.63
C GLU A 202 2.77 -21.06 -12.86
N ILE A 203 3.83 -20.50 -13.44
CA ILE A 203 4.47 -21.05 -14.65
C ILE A 203 5.03 -22.46 -14.38
N SER A 204 5.50 -22.73 -13.15
CA SER A 204 6.05 -24.04 -12.77
C SER A 204 5.07 -25.21 -12.88
N ARG A 205 3.77 -24.94 -13.02
CA ARG A 205 2.74 -25.97 -13.22
C ARG A 205 2.76 -26.59 -14.62
N THR A 206 3.34 -25.90 -15.60
CA THR A 206 3.31 -26.30 -17.02
C THR A 206 4.66 -26.25 -17.71
N ALA A 207 5.58 -25.39 -17.26
CA ALA A 207 6.94 -25.32 -17.75
C ALA A 207 7.74 -26.58 -17.39
N ALA A 208 8.75 -26.91 -18.21
CA ALA A 208 9.68 -27.98 -17.90
C ALA A 208 10.55 -27.62 -16.68
N LYS A 209 10.91 -26.34 -16.54
CA LYS A 209 11.68 -25.84 -15.40
C LYS A 209 11.50 -24.34 -15.23
N VAL A 210 11.43 -23.88 -13.97
CA VAL A 210 11.46 -22.45 -13.65
C VAL A 210 12.65 -22.12 -12.75
N PHE A 211 13.36 -21.04 -13.09
CA PHE A 211 14.42 -20.46 -12.28
C PHE A 211 13.97 -19.10 -11.74
N LEU A 212 14.10 -18.87 -10.44
CA LEU A 212 13.80 -17.59 -9.81
C LEU A 212 15.11 -16.91 -9.39
N SER A 213 15.56 -15.93 -10.15
CA SER A 213 16.78 -15.17 -9.84
C SER A 213 16.49 -14.03 -8.85
N THR A 214 17.28 -13.98 -7.78
CA THR A 214 17.19 -12.95 -6.75
C THR A 214 18.54 -12.32 -6.42
N ARG A 215 18.56 -10.99 -6.29
CA ARG A 215 19.77 -10.24 -5.91
C ARG A 215 20.02 -10.22 -4.41
N SER A 216 18.96 -10.28 -3.60
CA SER A 216 19.07 -10.00 -2.17
C SER A 216 18.25 -10.94 -1.28
N GLY A 217 17.63 -11.98 -1.85
CA GLY A 217 16.63 -12.79 -1.14
C GLY A 217 15.34 -12.02 -0.85
N ALA A 218 14.36 -12.73 -0.28
CA ALA A 218 13.10 -12.19 0.18
C ALA A 218 12.50 -13.08 1.27
N TRP A 219 11.91 -12.46 2.29
CA TRP A 219 11.04 -13.18 3.20
C TRP A 219 9.77 -13.61 2.44
N VAL A 220 9.35 -14.85 2.59
CA VAL A 220 8.12 -15.38 1.99
C VAL A 220 7.16 -15.75 3.11
N ILE A 221 5.94 -15.25 3.02
CA ILE A 221 4.85 -15.54 3.95
C ILE A 221 3.63 -16.01 3.18
N SER A 222 2.77 -16.76 3.85
CA SER A 222 1.49 -17.22 3.31
C SER A 222 0.37 -16.24 3.67
N ARG A 223 -0.67 -16.18 2.83
CA ARG A 223 -1.98 -15.60 3.15
C ARG A 223 -2.59 -16.25 4.40
N ILE A 224 -2.26 -17.52 4.63
CA ILE A 224 -2.70 -18.35 5.74
C ILE A 224 -1.71 -18.18 6.91
N SER A 225 -2.19 -17.63 8.01
CA SER A 225 -1.43 -17.50 9.25
C SER A 225 -1.71 -18.64 10.24
N GLU A 226 -1.25 -18.48 11.47
CA GLU A 226 -1.55 -19.39 12.57
C GLU A 226 -3.07 -19.59 12.70
N ALA A 227 -3.50 -20.85 12.91
CA ALA A 227 -4.91 -21.25 12.99
C ALA A 227 -5.77 -20.94 11.74
N GLY A 228 -5.16 -20.67 10.59
CA GLY A 228 -5.88 -20.45 9.32
C GLY A 228 -6.40 -19.03 9.12
N TRP A 229 -6.02 -18.08 9.99
CA TRP A 229 -6.46 -16.69 9.88
C TRP A 229 -5.75 -15.94 8.74
N PRO A 230 -6.38 -14.92 8.13
CA PRO A 230 -5.70 -14.02 7.21
C PRO A 230 -4.49 -13.34 7.88
N VAL A 231 -3.33 -13.40 7.21
CA VAL A 231 -2.05 -12.97 7.80
C VAL A 231 -2.01 -11.50 8.20
N ASP A 232 -2.61 -10.63 7.42
CA ASP A 232 -2.67 -9.20 7.68
C ASP A 232 -3.60 -8.85 8.84
N MET A 233 -4.74 -9.55 8.98
CA MET A 233 -5.60 -9.40 10.16
C MET A 233 -4.91 -9.86 11.45
N ALA A 234 -4.07 -10.89 11.36
CA ALA A 234 -3.33 -11.39 12.51
C ALA A 234 -2.13 -10.50 12.89
N TRP A 235 -1.45 -9.88 11.91
CA TRP A 235 -0.19 -9.18 12.13
C TRP A 235 -0.35 -7.65 12.22
N THR A 236 -1.33 -7.07 11.53
CA THR A 236 -1.55 -5.62 11.48
C THR A 236 -2.54 -5.17 12.56
N THR A 237 -2.07 -5.11 13.80
CA THR A 237 -2.84 -4.65 14.97
C THR A 237 -2.19 -3.45 15.65
N ARG A 238 -2.96 -2.64 16.38
CA ARG A 238 -2.41 -1.50 17.14
C ARG A 238 -1.52 -1.96 18.28
N PHE A 239 -1.85 -3.09 18.90
CA PHE A 239 -1.01 -3.71 19.91
C PHE A 239 0.35 -4.13 19.34
N TYR A 240 0.37 -4.76 18.16
CA TYR A 240 1.62 -5.16 17.52
C TYR A 240 2.48 -3.94 17.15
N GLU A 241 1.87 -2.89 16.61
CA GLU A 241 2.54 -1.60 16.36
C GLU A 241 3.11 -0.97 17.64
N LEU A 242 2.42 -1.10 18.79
CA LEU A 242 2.94 -0.64 20.08
C LEU A 242 4.17 -1.45 20.51
N ILE A 243 4.12 -2.77 20.40
CA ILE A 243 5.27 -3.63 20.71
C ILE A 243 6.47 -3.27 19.83
N GLU A 244 6.26 -3.02 18.54
CA GLU A 244 7.32 -2.58 17.64
C GLU A 244 7.89 -1.20 17.96
N LYS A 245 7.11 -0.31 18.59
CA LYS A 245 7.60 1.00 19.05
C LYS A 245 8.38 0.91 20.36
N LEU A 246 8.10 -0.07 21.19
CA LEU A 246 8.71 -0.23 22.51
C LEU A 246 9.98 -1.10 22.49
N LEU A 247 10.08 -2.04 21.57
CA LEU A 247 11.23 -2.94 21.48
C LEU A 247 12.34 -2.40 20.56
N PRO A 248 13.62 -2.70 20.84
CA PRO A 248 14.71 -2.40 19.91
C PRO A 248 14.54 -3.12 18.57
N GLU A 249 14.91 -2.46 17.47
CA GLU A 249 14.74 -2.95 16.09
C GLU A 249 15.36 -4.35 15.87
N GLY A 250 16.56 -4.59 16.41
CA GLY A 250 17.22 -5.91 16.30
C GLY A 250 16.46 -7.04 17.02
N THR A 251 15.72 -6.74 18.10
CA THR A 251 14.89 -7.73 18.79
C THR A 251 13.65 -8.06 17.98
N ILE A 252 12.99 -7.04 17.42
CA ILE A 252 11.83 -7.20 16.52
C ILE A 252 12.24 -8.04 15.32
N TYR A 253 13.39 -7.72 14.71
CA TYR A 253 13.95 -8.50 13.61
C TYR A 253 14.12 -9.97 13.97
N LYS A 254 14.80 -10.28 15.08
CA LYS A 254 15.00 -11.67 15.52
C LYS A 254 13.69 -12.41 15.75
N LEU A 255 12.71 -11.76 16.39
CA LEU A 255 11.39 -12.36 16.66
C LEU A 255 10.62 -12.63 15.36
N MET A 256 10.61 -11.69 14.43
CA MET A 256 9.90 -11.84 13.17
C MET A 256 10.60 -12.79 12.20
N ALA A 257 11.93 -12.76 12.11
CA ALA A 257 12.70 -13.74 11.36
C ALA A 257 12.46 -15.16 11.91
N LYS A 258 12.42 -15.32 13.23
CA LYS A 258 12.04 -16.59 13.87
C LYS A 258 10.61 -17.00 13.52
N LYS A 259 9.66 -16.05 13.54
CA LYS A 259 8.26 -16.30 13.18
C LYS A 259 8.10 -16.74 11.73
N MET A 260 8.77 -16.07 10.78
CA MET A 260 8.74 -16.42 9.36
C MET A 260 9.39 -17.78 9.10
N ASN A 261 10.54 -18.06 9.74
CA ASN A 261 11.22 -19.35 9.62
C ASN A 261 10.50 -20.53 10.28
N ARG A 262 9.43 -20.30 11.07
CA ARG A 262 8.60 -21.40 11.60
C ARG A 262 7.83 -22.14 10.51
N TRP A 263 7.48 -21.46 9.41
CA TRP A 263 6.80 -22.13 8.30
C TRP A 263 7.78 -23.01 7.53
N PHE A 264 8.88 -22.42 7.07
CA PHE A 264 10.02 -23.14 6.48
C PHE A 264 11.30 -22.31 6.67
N ASN A 265 12.46 -22.98 6.72
CA ASN A 265 13.73 -22.28 6.85
C ASN A 265 14.12 -21.63 5.51
N HIS A 266 14.13 -20.30 5.46
CA HIS A 266 14.41 -19.53 4.25
C HIS A 266 15.85 -19.70 3.75
N GLU A 267 16.81 -20.02 4.63
CA GLU A 267 18.20 -20.30 4.26
C GLU A 267 18.28 -21.58 3.43
N ASN A 268 17.63 -22.65 3.88
CA ASN A 268 17.59 -23.94 3.17
C ASN A 268 16.94 -23.84 1.78
N TYR A 269 16.13 -22.81 1.54
CA TYR A 269 15.40 -22.58 0.29
C TYR A 269 16.06 -21.49 -0.59
N GLY A 270 17.21 -20.96 -0.20
CA GLY A 270 17.93 -19.91 -0.96
C GLY A 270 17.21 -18.55 -0.98
N LEU A 271 16.28 -18.32 -0.05
CA LEU A 271 15.43 -17.12 0.00
C LEU A 271 15.84 -16.13 1.10
N ILE A 272 16.72 -16.53 2.02
CA ILE A 272 17.15 -15.68 3.15
C ILE A 272 17.69 -14.32 2.65
N PRO A 273 17.22 -13.19 3.21
CA PRO A 273 17.72 -11.89 2.77
C PRO A 273 19.18 -11.63 3.15
N VAL A 274 19.99 -11.16 2.20
CA VAL A 274 21.44 -10.90 2.39
C VAL A 274 21.72 -9.77 3.40
N LYS A 275 20.86 -8.75 3.46
CA LYS A 275 20.97 -7.67 4.45
C LYS A 275 20.12 -7.98 5.67
N SER A 276 20.76 -8.37 6.77
CA SER A 276 20.11 -8.88 7.99
C SER A 276 19.20 -7.88 8.73
N ASN A 277 19.06 -6.63 8.28
CA ASN A 277 18.20 -5.63 8.93
C ASN A 277 17.15 -5.03 7.98
N SER A 278 16.92 -5.60 6.80
CA SER A 278 16.12 -4.96 5.75
C SER A 278 14.81 -5.73 5.48
N TRP A 279 13.68 -5.22 5.98
CA TRP A 279 12.32 -5.68 5.64
C TRP A 279 11.87 -5.33 4.21
N THR A 280 12.80 -4.92 3.37
CA THR A 280 12.52 -4.32 2.06
C THR A 280 11.95 -5.30 1.04
N SER A 281 12.15 -6.61 1.25
CA SER A 281 11.68 -7.65 0.32
C SER A 281 10.85 -8.71 1.06
N LEU A 282 9.54 -8.61 0.88
CA LEU A 282 8.53 -9.55 1.38
C LEU A 282 7.67 -10.00 0.21
N ILE A 283 7.57 -11.31 0.02
CA ILE A 283 6.71 -12.00 -0.93
C ILE A 283 5.56 -12.62 -0.14
N LEU A 284 4.33 -12.39 -0.57
CA LEU A 284 3.16 -13.13 -0.10
C LEU A 284 2.78 -14.16 -1.15
N ASN A 285 3.12 -15.42 -0.91
CA ASN A 285 2.83 -16.51 -1.84
C ASN A 285 2.67 -17.82 -1.07
N ASP A 286 1.59 -18.55 -1.34
CA ASP A 286 1.23 -19.77 -0.61
C ASP A 286 1.88 -21.04 -1.19
N GLU A 287 2.38 -20.97 -2.42
CA GLU A 287 2.80 -22.14 -3.22
C GLU A 287 4.32 -22.21 -3.42
N LEU A 288 4.99 -21.06 -3.47
CA LEU A 288 6.41 -20.94 -3.81
C LEU A 288 7.31 -21.89 -3.00
N PRO A 289 7.14 -22.04 -1.66
CA PRO A 289 7.95 -23.00 -0.91
C PRO A 289 7.75 -24.44 -1.40
N SER A 290 6.50 -24.86 -1.66
CA SER A 290 6.21 -26.19 -2.20
C SER A 290 6.80 -26.38 -3.59
N CYS A 291 6.72 -25.38 -4.47
CA CYS A 291 7.34 -25.43 -5.80
C CYS A 291 8.87 -25.60 -5.72
N ILE A 292 9.53 -24.94 -4.76
CA ILE A 292 10.96 -25.09 -4.52
C ILE A 292 11.28 -26.48 -3.98
N LEU A 293 10.52 -26.95 -2.99
CA LEU A 293 10.71 -28.26 -2.37
C LEU A 293 10.52 -29.41 -3.36
N CYS A 294 9.55 -29.30 -4.28
CA CYS A 294 9.31 -30.25 -5.36
C CYS A 294 10.26 -30.08 -6.55
N GLY A 295 11.14 -29.07 -6.54
CA GLY A 295 12.10 -28.82 -7.60
C GLY A 295 11.52 -28.28 -8.90
N THR A 296 10.24 -27.89 -8.95
CA THR A 296 9.65 -27.25 -10.14
C THR A 296 10.15 -25.82 -10.31
N VAL A 297 10.44 -25.15 -9.18
CA VAL A 297 11.14 -23.85 -9.12
C VAL A 297 12.52 -24.06 -8.49
N THR A 298 13.54 -23.39 -9.01
CA THR A 298 14.88 -23.36 -8.41
C THR A 298 15.33 -21.92 -8.24
N VAL A 299 15.68 -21.54 -7.00
CA VAL A 299 16.17 -20.19 -6.70
C VAL A 299 17.63 -20.08 -7.14
N LYS A 300 17.96 -18.97 -7.79
CA LYS A 300 19.30 -18.63 -8.27
C LYS A 300 19.74 -17.27 -7.75
N PRO A 301 21.05 -17.01 -7.60
CA PRO A 301 21.52 -15.66 -7.33
C PRO A 301 21.25 -14.75 -8.54
N ASN A 302 21.74 -13.52 -8.48
CA ASN A 302 21.57 -12.57 -9.57
C ASN A 302 22.24 -13.08 -10.86
N VAL A 303 21.68 -12.71 -12.01
CA VAL A 303 22.28 -13.04 -13.30
C VAL A 303 23.53 -12.18 -13.49
N LYS A 304 24.67 -12.82 -13.75
CA LYS A 304 25.93 -12.16 -14.05
C LYS A 304 26.00 -11.72 -15.51
N ARG A 305 25.60 -12.60 -16.44
CA ARG A 305 25.49 -12.31 -17.88
C ARG A 305 24.65 -13.36 -18.60
N PHE A 306 24.18 -13.01 -19.79
CA PHE A 306 23.54 -13.92 -20.72
C PHE A 306 24.51 -14.36 -21.83
N THR A 307 24.21 -15.51 -22.43
CA THR A 307 24.74 -15.95 -23.73
C THR A 307 23.59 -16.04 -24.73
N ASP A 308 23.85 -16.54 -25.93
CA ASP A 308 22.83 -16.80 -26.94
C ASP A 308 21.62 -17.61 -26.42
N THR A 309 21.84 -18.56 -25.50
CA THR A 309 20.80 -19.52 -25.08
C THR A 309 20.82 -19.83 -23.57
N SER A 310 21.69 -19.20 -22.79
CA SER A 310 21.94 -19.56 -21.40
C SER A 310 22.06 -18.33 -20.51
N ALA A 311 21.86 -18.52 -19.20
CA ALA A 311 22.16 -17.52 -18.18
C ALA A 311 23.28 -18.03 -17.27
N ILE A 312 24.25 -17.16 -17.00
CA ILE A 312 25.34 -17.40 -16.06
C ILE A 312 25.08 -16.53 -14.84
N PHE A 313 25.09 -17.13 -13.65
CA PHE A 313 24.76 -16.45 -12.40
C PHE A 313 26.02 -16.01 -11.64
N GLU A 314 25.85 -15.18 -10.61
CA GLU A 314 26.96 -14.67 -9.79
C GLU A 314 27.75 -15.75 -9.02
N ASP A 315 27.16 -16.94 -8.83
CA ASP A 315 27.83 -18.11 -8.25
C ASP A 315 28.54 -18.99 -9.31
N GLU A 316 28.68 -18.48 -10.53
CA GLU A 316 29.21 -19.15 -11.72
C GLU A 316 28.39 -20.37 -12.18
N THR A 317 27.22 -20.65 -11.58
CA THR A 317 26.34 -21.68 -12.12
C THR A 317 25.78 -21.23 -13.48
N VAL A 318 25.52 -22.21 -14.35
CA VAL A 318 25.01 -21.98 -15.71
C VAL A 318 23.74 -22.77 -15.88
N GLU A 319 22.69 -22.11 -16.38
CA GLU A 319 21.48 -22.79 -16.84
C GLU A 319 21.36 -22.63 -18.35
N GLU A 320 21.42 -23.77 -19.04
CA GLU A 320 21.41 -23.84 -20.50
C GLU A 320 20.02 -24.06 -21.08
N ASN A 321 19.84 -23.59 -22.32
CA ASN A 321 18.62 -23.73 -23.10
C ASN A 321 17.43 -23.05 -22.41
N ILE A 322 17.61 -21.79 -21.99
CA ILE A 322 16.53 -20.97 -21.47
C ILE A 322 15.71 -20.47 -22.66
N ASP A 323 14.42 -20.74 -22.66
CA ASP A 323 13.51 -20.35 -23.75
C ASP A 323 12.97 -18.93 -23.52
N THR A 324 12.64 -18.61 -22.26
CA THR A 324 12.02 -17.34 -21.90
C THR A 324 12.61 -16.71 -20.63
N VAL A 325 12.87 -15.40 -20.68
CA VAL A 325 13.27 -14.57 -19.53
C VAL A 325 12.19 -13.56 -19.20
N ILE A 326 11.69 -13.55 -17.97
CA ILE A 326 10.65 -12.62 -17.51
C ILE A 326 11.23 -11.68 -16.46
N PHE A 327 11.30 -10.39 -16.78
CA PHE A 327 11.76 -9.36 -15.86
C PHE A 327 10.62 -8.90 -14.96
N THR A 328 10.72 -9.17 -13.66
CA THR A 328 9.77 -8.70 -12.62
C THR A 328 10.39 -7.56 -11.80
N THR A 329 11.09 -6.67 -12.52
CA THR A 329 11.97 -5.62 -11.99
C THR A 329 11.25 -4.36 -11.55
N GLY A 330 9.91 -4.38 -11.55
CA GLY A 330 9.05 -3.36 -10.98
C GLY A 330 8.76 -2.19 -11.93
N TYR A 331 8.33 -1.08 -11.35
CA TYR A 331 7.86 0.09 -12.07
C TYR A 331 8.38 1.38 -11.44
N SER A 332 8.31 2.46 -12.21
CA SER A 332 8.59 3.83 -11.79
C SER A 332 7.34 4.70 -11.89
N ALA A 333 7.25 5.69 -11.01
CA ALA A 333 6.19 6.69 -11.02
C ALA A 333 6.57 7.85 -11.94
N THR A 334 5.59 8.38 -12.66
CA THR A 334 5.81 9.41 -13.68
C THR A 334 4.50 10.16 -13.87
N PHE A 335 4.62 11.48 -14.02
CA PHE A 335 3.48 12.40 -14.08
C PHE A 335 3.68 13.32 -15.29
N PRO A 336 3.52 12.78 -16.53
CA PRO A 336 3.92 13.45 -17.75
C PRO A 336 3.10 14.72 -18.04
N PHE A 337 1.93 14.83 -17.44
CA PHE A 337 1.03 15.98 -17.53
C PHE A 337 1.44 17.15 -16.61
N LEU A 338 2.34 16.97 -15.63
CA LEU A 338 2.80 18.08 -14.78
C LEU A 338 3.94 18.85 -15.45
N GLU A 339 4.01 20.16 -15.25
CA GLU A 339 5.18 20.97 -15.65
C GLU A 339 6.49 20.38 -15.11
N GLU A 340 7.59 20.53 -15.85
CA GLU A 340 8.88 19.89 -15.56
C GLU A 340 9.40 20.21 -14.15
N SER A 341 9.34 21.48 -13.73
CA SER A 341 9.75 21.91 -12.39
C SER A 341 8.97 21.22 -11.26
N LEU A 342 7.66 21.07 -11.43
CA LEU A 342 6.77 20.44 -10.47
C LEU A 342 6.93 18.91 -10.50
N ARG A 343 7.10 18.33 -11.69
CA ARG A 343 7.40 16.91 -11.88
C ARG A 343 8.69 16.52 -11.16
N ASP A 344 9.71 17.35 -11.26
CA ASP A 344 11.00 17.17 -10.60
C ASP A 344 10.90 17.26 -9.09
N ALA A 345 10.16 18.25 -8.59
CA ALA A 345 9.86 18.37 -7.15
C ALA A 345 9.04 17.17 -6.62
N CYS A 346 8.26 16.51 -7.48
CA CYS A 346 7.38 15.39 -7.13
C CYS A 346 7.91 14.01 -7.59
N ARG A 347 9.20 13.89 -7.95
CA ARG A 347 9.80 12.62 -8.43
C ARG A 347 9.68 11.47 -7.44
N SER A 348 9.66 11.76 -6.14
CA SER A 348 9.51 10.78 -5.08
C SER A 348 8.35 11.13 -4.17
N SER A 349 7.62 10.10 -3.72
CA SER A 349 6.60 10.26 -2.69
C SER A 349 7.16 10.87 -1.40
N THR A 350 8.43 10.67 -1.10
CA THR A 350 9.11 11.21 0.09
C THR A 350 9.37 12.72 0.00
N SER A 351 9.34 13.30 -1.20
CA SER A 351 9.44 14.74 -1.42
C SER A 351 8.14 15.47 -1.09
N LEU A 352 7.02 14.75 -1.00
CA LEU A 352 5.71 15.29 -0.69
C LEU A 352 5.46 15.28 0.83
N TYR A 353 4.88 16.35 1.35
CA TYR A 353 4.42 16.39 2.73
C TYR A 353 3.37 15.30 2.96
N LYS A 354 3.70 14.37 3.86
CA LYS A 354 2.92 13.16 4.18
C LYS A 354 2.55 12.31 2.95
N HIS A 355 3.37 12.35 1.89
CA HIS A 355 3.15 11.65 0.63
C HIS A 355 1.95 12.18 -0.20
N ILE A 356 1.48 13.41 0.09
CA ILE A 356 0.26 13.97 -0.51
C ILE A 356 0.53 15.34 -1.14
N PHE A 357 1.02 16.30 -0.37
CA PHE A 357 1.08 17.70 -0.80
C PHE A 357 2.49 18.10 -1.21
N PRO A 358 2.69 18.72 -2.39
CA PRO A 358 3.97 19.35 -2.73
C PRO A 358 4.25 20.52 -1.77
N PRO A 359 5.31 20.46 -0.94
CA PRO A 359 5.53 21.45 0.12
C PRO A 359 5.93 22.83 -0.41
N HIS A 360 6.36 22.92 -1.67
CA HIS A 360 6.84 24.15 -2.30
C HIS A 360 5.74 24.98 -2.99
N LEU A 361 4.49 24.49 -3.01
CA LEU A 361 3.39 25.23 -3.63
C LEU A 361 2.90 26.37 -2.72
N GLU A 362 2.65 27.52 -3.34
CA GLU A 362 2.16 28.74 -2.71
C GLU A 362 0.74 28.54 -2.15
N LYS A 363 -0.06 27.71 -2.82
CA LYS A 363 -1.42 27.32 -2.42
C LYS A 363 -1.52 25.79 -2.41
N PRO A 364 -2.10 25.19 -1.36
CA PRO A 364 -2.21 23.74 -1.23
C PRO A 364 -3.41 23.20 -2.01
N THR A 365 -3.45 23.47 -3.32
CA THR A 365 -4.56 23.11 -4.23
C THR A 365 -4.18 21.99 -5.20
N LEU A 366 -3.03 21.35 -5.01
CA LEU A 366 -2.63 20.12 -5.71
C LEU A 366 -2.26 19.06 -4.68
N ALA A 367 -2.81 17.86 -4.86
CA ALA A 367 -2.56 16.73 -3.98
C ALA A 367 -2.39 15.43 -4.78
N PHE A 368 -1.54 14.54 -4.29
CA PHE A 368 -1.37 13.19 -4.80
C PHE A 368 -2.10 12.18 -3.91
N VAL A 369 -2.83 11.24 -4.52
CA VAL A 369 -3.59 10.22 -3.82
C VAL A 369 -3.10 8.83 -4.24
N GLY A 370 -2.61 8.05 -3.27
CA GLY A 370 -2.05 6.72 -3.49
C GLY A 370 -0.62 6.71 -4.04
N PHE A 371 0.06 7.87 -4.07
CA PHE A 371 1.50 7.92 -4.34
C PHE A 371 2.29 7.62 -3.05
N ILE A 372 2.15 6.38 -2.56
CA ILE A 372 2.76 5.91 -1.32
C ILE A 372 3.13 4.43 -1.45
N VAL A 373 4.28 4.04 -0.89
CA VAL A 373 4.69 2.64 -0.78
C VAL A 373 4.39 2.15 0.63
N LEU A 374 3.22 1.53 0.80
CA LEU A 374 2.66 1.14 2.09
C LEU A 374 2.84 -0.35 2.36
N ALA A 375 3.22 -0.72 3.58
CA ALA A 375 3.19 -2.10 4.07
C ALA A 375 1.78 -2.45 4.62
N GLY A 376 0.78 -2.48 3.73
CA GLY A 376 -0.61 -2.74 4.09
C GLY A 376 -1.60 -2.45 2.95
N PRO A 377 -2.91 -2.51 3.23
CA PRO A 377 -3.96 -2.31 2.23
C PRO A 377 -4.02 -0.87 1.73
N ILE A 378 -4.12 -0.67 0.42
CA ILE A 378 -4.09 0.67 -0.20
C ILE A 378 -5.46 1.38 -0.16
N LEU A 379 -6.57 0.65 -0.25
CA LEU A 379 -7.93 1.23 -0.30
C LEU A 379 -8.24 2.13 0.92
N PRO A 380 -8.02 1.68 2.18
CA PRO A 380 -8.24 2.53 3.34
C PRO A 380 -7.32 3.76 3.35
N ALA A 381 -6.07 3.61 2.89
CA ALA A 381 -5.11 4.68 2.88
C ALA A 381 -5.49 5.79 1.90
N VAL A 382 -5.87 5.44 0.67
CA VAL A 382 -6.27 6.43 -0.33
C VAL A 382 -7.57 7.14 0.04
N GLU A 383 -8.49 6.44 0.70
CA GLU A 383 -9.70 7.06 1.24
C GLU A 383 -9.36 8.07 2.34
N LEU A 384 -8.50 7.70 3.28
CA LEU A 384 -8.15 8.60 4.38
C LEU A 384 -7.33 9.80 3.89
N GLN A 385 -6.44 9.60 2.90
CA GLN A 385 -5.78 10.68 2.19
C GLN A 385 -6.80 11.62 1.54
N ALA A 386 -7.75 11.07 0.76
CA ALA A 386 -8.78 11.85 0.07
C ALA A 386 -9.63 12.67 1.05
N ARG A 387 -10.09 12.08 2.16
CA ARG A 387 -10.85 12.79 3.21
C ARG A 387 -10.08 13.96 3.81
N TRP A 388 -8.77 13.80 4.03
CA TRP A 388 -7.96 14.89 4.55
C TRP A 388 -7.76 15.99 3.49
N ILE A 389 -7.49 15.60 2.23
CA ILE A 389 -7.30 16.54 1.12
C ILE A 389 -8.53 17.42 0.89
N THR A 390 -9.72 16.83 0.84
CA THR A 390 -10.95 17.58 0.53
C THR A 390 -11.28 18.60 1.60
N ARG A 391 -10.96 18.33 2.87
CA ARG A 391 -11.08 19.30 3.97
C ARG A 391 -10.01 20.39 3.95
N VAL A 392 -8.81 20.10 3.45
CA VAL A 392 -7.81 21.14 3.18
C VAL A 392 -8.29 22.04 2.03
N PHE A 393 -8.85 21.46 0.97
CA PHE A 393 -9.40 22.19 -0.17
C PHE A 393 -10.59 23.08 0.21
N ASN A 394 -11.50 22.57 1.05
CA ASN A 394 -12.64 23.33 1.59
C ASN A 394 -12.20 24.44 2.57
N GLY A 395 -10.93 24.46 3.00
CA GLY A 395 -10.39 25.45 3.92
C GLY A 395 -10.77 25.24 5.40
N GLU A 396 -11.52 24.17 5.71
CA GLU A 396 -11.84 23.77 7.09
C GLU A 396 -10.58 23.37 7.88
N LEU A 397 -9.63 22.76 7.18
CA LEU A 397 -8.32 22.44 7.73
C LEU A 397 -7.28 23.31 7.05
N CYS A 398 -6.84 24.34 7.75
CA CYS A 398 -5.64 25.02 7.30
C CYS A 398 -4.46 24.08 7.52
N LEU A 399 -3.53 24.02 6.56
CA LEU A 399 -2.20 23.40 6.74
C LEU A 399 -1.34 24.14 7.79
N LEU A 400 -1.96 24.92 8.69
CA LEU A 400 -1.35 25.79 9.69
C LEU A 400 -0.66 25.00 10.79
N GLY A 401 0.57 24.64 10.45
CA GLY A 401 1.73 24.63 11.32
C GLY A 401 2.94 25.06 10.49
N LEU A 402 2.90 26.26 9.92
CA LEU A 402 3.96 26.87 9.09
C LEU A 402 5.21 27.26 9.92
N ARG A 403 5.76 26.27 10.62
CA ARG A 403 7.19 26.08 10.84
C ARG A 403 7.66 24.76 10.24
N SER A 404 6.81 23.73 10.11
CA SER A 404 7.27 22.42 9.62
C SER A 404 7.38 22.30 8.10
N LEU A 405 6.63 23.10 7.32
CA LEU A 405 6.72 23.09 5.84
C LEU A 405 7.94 23.90 5.35
N THR A 406 8.24 25.03 5.96
CA THR A 406 9.46 25.81 5.71
C THR A 406 10.71 25.14 6.28
N LEU A 407 10.59 24.42 7.40
CA LEU A 407 11.65 23.55 7.91
C LEU A 407 11.68 22.17 7.26
N PHE A 408 10.73 21.78 6.39
CA PHE A 408 10.74 20.43 5.79
C PHE A 408 12.01 20.19 4.97
N PRO A 409 12.47 21.13 4.11
CA PRO A 409 13.78 21.00 3.45
C PRO A 409 14.93 20.91 4.46
N PHE A 410 14.85 21.66 5.56
CA PHE A 410 15.88 21.69 6.62
C PHE A 410 15.92 20.41 7.47
N LEU A 411 14.76 19.84 7.85
CA LEU A 411 14.60 18.58 8.58
C LEU A 411 14.93 17.38 7.69
N PHE A 412 14.63 17.47 6.39
CA PHE A 412 15.05 16.50 5.38
C PHE A 412 16.59 16.48 5.25
N HIS A 413 17.22 17.66 5.22
CA HIS A 413 18.68 17.81 5.22
C HIS A 413 19.33 17.35 6.54
N PHE A 414 18.75 17.70 7.70
CA PHE A 414 19.25 17.30 9.04
C PHE A 414 19.10 15.80 9.31
N ARG A 415 18.14 15.12 8.68
CA ARG A 415 17.99 13.65 8.74
C ARG A 415 19.04 12.88 7.92
N GLY A 416 20.07 13.57 7.39
CA GLY A 416 21.18 12.94 6.69
C GLY A 416 20.82 12.39 5.32
N ILE A 417 19.71 12.85 4.71
CA ILE A 417 19.38 12.55 3.31
C ILE A 417 20.08 13.61 2.44
N THR A 418 21.40 13.62 2.49
CA THR A 418 22.25 14.59 1.77
C THR A 418 22.77 14.08 0.43
N ASP A 419 22.22 12.98 -0.10
CA ASP A 419 22.62 12.50 -1.41
C ASP A 419 21.41 12.07 -2.26
N ILE A 420 21.00 12.99 -3.13
CA ILE A 420 19.89 12.85 -4.09
C ILE A 420 20.30 11.96 -5.29
N SER A 421 21.51 11.39 -5.31
CA SER A 421 21.99 10.63 -6.49
C SER A 421 22.12 9.11 -6.33
N SER A 422 22.06 8.51 -5.13
CA SER A 422 22.53 7.11 -5.01
C SER A 422 21.74 6.13 -4.12
N LYS A 423 20.66 6.51 -3.43
CA LYS A 423 19.89 5.56 -2.59
C LYS A 423 18.39 5.65 -2.81
N ARG A 424 17.85 4.72 -3.61
CA ARG A 424 16.41 4.39 -3.62
C ARG A 424 16.03 3.83 -2.24
N ASP A 425 15.68 4.70 -1.29
CA ASP A 425 15.18 4.29 0.02
C ASP A 425 13.80 3.64 -0.15
N LYS A 426 13.80 2.33 -0.38
CA LYS A 426 12.62 1.46 -0.53
C LYS A 426 12.01 1.07 0.83
N THR A 427 12.08 1.95 1.82
CA THR A 427 11.54 1.64 3.15
C THR A 427 10.02 1.78 3.09
N ARG A 428 9.32 0.64 3.12
CA ARG A 428 7.85 0.63 3.12
C ARG A 428 7.33 1.33 4.38
N ILE A 429 6.36 2.21 4.21
CA ILE A 429 5.75 2.93 5.33
C ILE A 429 4.85 1.98 6.10
N ARG A 430 4.92 2.03 7.44
CA ARG A 430 4.09 1.19 8.32
C ARG A 430 2.63 1.64 8.27
N PHE A 431 1.74 0.69 7.98
CA PHE A 431 0.32 0.96 7.76
C PHE A 431 -0.35 1.71 8.92
N VAL A 432 -0.36 1.13 10.13
CA VAL A 432 -1.09 1.70 11.28
C VAL A 432 -0.56 3.09 11.65
N SER A 433 0.76 3.26 11.66
CA SER A 433 1.38 4.56 11.95
C SER A 433 0.98 5.64 10.94
N TYR A 434 1.01 5.33 9.65
CA TYR A 434 0.62 6.28 8.61
C TYR A 434 -0.87 6.62 8.69
N MET A 435 -1.72 5.60 8.80
CA MET A 435 -3.17 5.79 8.91
C MET A 435 -3.52 6.65 10.13
N ASP A 436 -2.91 6.40 11.29
CA ASP A 436 -3.12 7.24 12.48
C ASP A 436 -2.61 8.67 12.34
N GLU A 437 -1.52 8.87 11.59
CA GLU A 437 -0.97 10.20 11.33
C GLU A 437 -1.94 11.02 10.48
N ILE A 438 -2.49 10.46 9.40
CA ILE A 438 -3.48 11.15 8.57
C ILE A 438 -4.81 11.31 9.33
N ALA A 439 -5.25 10.27 10.05
CA ALA A 439 -6.46 10.32 10.88
C ALA A 439 -6.38 11.40 11.96
N ALA A 440 -5.19 11.65 12.53
CA ALA A 440 -4.98 12.71 13.49
C ALA A 440 -5.11 14.09 12.85
N CYS A 441 -4.53 14.30 11.66
CA CYS A 441 -4.70 15.54 10.89
C CYS A 441 -6.18 15.83 10.56
N LEU A 442 -6.97 14.77 10.34
CA LEU A 442 -8.39 14.85 10.05
C LEU A 442 -9.29 14.91 11.31
N GLY A 443 -8.74 14.67 12.51
CA GLY A 443 -9.52 14.63 13.76
C GLY A 443 -10.41 13.39 13.92
N VAL A 444 -10.10 12.29 13.22
CA VAL A 444 -10.88 11.02 13.22
C VAL A 444 -10.11 9.84 13.80
N LYS A 445 -8.90 10.07 14.32
CA LYS A 445 -8.10 9.03 14.99
C LYS A 445 -8.85 8.52 16.22
N PRO A 446 -9.10 7.21 16.36
CA PRO A 446 -9.81 6.67 17.52
C PRO A 446 -9.00 6.89 18.81
N ASN A 447 -9.64 7.47 19.82
CA ASN A 447 -9.06 7.63 21.14
C ASN A 447 -9.24 6.33 21.95
N VAL A 448 -8.27 5.43 21.81
CA VAL A 448 -8.32 4.08 22.43
C VAL A 448 -8.46 4.14 23.96
N PRO A 449 -7.69 4.97 24.72
CA PRO A 449 -7.91 5.11 26.16
C PRO A 449 -9.33 5.53 26.54
N LEU A 450 -9.92 6.49 25.81
CA LEU A 450 -11.30 6.91 26.05
C LEU A 450 -12.31 5.81 25.70
N LEU A 451 -12.03 5.02 24.65
CA LEU A 451 -12.86 3.86 24.31
C LEU A 451 -12.83 2.82 25.43
N PHE A 452 -11.70 2.58 26.10
CA PHE A 452 -11.67 1.65 27.23
C PHE A 452 -12.58 2.08 28.39
N LEU A 453 -12.82 3.38 28.56
CA LEU A 453 -13.72 3.92 29.57
C LEU A 453 -15.20 3.89 29.13
N SER A 454 -15.48 4.11 27.85
CA SER A 454 -16.85 4.30 27.32
C SER A 454 -17.47 3.06 26.67
N ASP A 455 -16.67 2.26 25.95
CA ASP A 455 -17.07 1.00 25.32
C ASP A 455 -15.88 0.01 25.33
N PRO A 456 -15.62 -0.68 26.47
CA PRO A 456 -14.44 -1.53 26.62
C PRO A 456 -14.43 -2.72 25.65
N LYS A 457 -15.59 -3.21 25.22
CA LYS A 457 -15.69 -4.29 24.22
C LYS A 457 -15.17 -3.81 22.86
N LEU A 458 -15.59 -2.62 22.43
CA LEU A 458 -15.07 -2.01 21.20
C LEU A 458 -13.58 -1.67 21.34
N ALA A 459 -13.16 -1.11 22.47
CA ALA A 459 -11.76 -0.74 22.73
C ALA A 459 -10.81 -1.93 22.59
N TRP A 460 -11.21 -3.08 23.14
CA TRP A 460 -10.46 -4.33 23.02
C TRP A 460 -10.26 -4.72 21.55
N MET A 461 -11.35 -4.69 20.76
CA MET A 461 -11.31 -5.04 19.33
C MET A 461 -10.50 -4.04 18.51
N VAL A 462 -10.56 -2.75 18.83
CA VAL A 462 -9.78 -1.70 18.15
C VAL A 462 -8.29 -1.85 18.45
N PHE A 463 -7.92 -2.17 19.69
CA PHE A 463 -6.52 -2.20 20.12
C PHE A 463 -5.81 -3.53 19.83
N PHE A 464 -6.42 -4.65 20.25
CA PHE A 464 -5.85 -5.99 20.11
C PHE A 464 -6.28 -6.71 18.84
N GLY A 465 -7.41 -6.31 18.26
CA GLY A 465 -7.88 -6.86 16.98
C GLY A 465 -7.19 -6.25 15.76
N PRO A 466 -7.60 -6.70 14.55
CA PRO A 466 -7.07 -6.18 13.30
C PRO A 466 -7.39 -4.69 13.16
N CYS A 467 -6.43 -3.92 12.64
CA CYS A 467 -6.60 -2.49 12.38
C CYS A 467 -7.38 -2.26 11.08
N THR A 468 -8.66 -2.61 11.08
CA THR A 468 -9.59 -2.50 9.94
C THR A 468 -9.97 -1.05 9.65
N SER A 469 -10.35 -0.77 8.40
CA SER A 469 -10.65 0.58 7.91
C SER A 469 -11.83 1.23 8.63
N TYR A 470 -12.81 0.43 9.07
CA TYR A 470 -13.98 0.85 9.85
C TYR A 470 -13.62 1.73 11.06
N GLN A 471 -12.46 1.48 11.69
CA GLN A 471 -11.98 2.22 12.86
C GLN A 471 -11.83 3.73 12.60
N TYR A 472 -11.56 4.12 11.36
CA TYR A 472 -11.33 5.52 10.96
C TYR A 472 -12.62 6.28 10.62
N ARG A 473 -13.79 5.64 10.79
CA ARG A 473 -15.12 6.28 10.76
C ARG A 473 -15.93 6.05 12.05
N LEU A 474 -15.26 5.69 13.15
CA LEU A 474 -15.91 5.56 14.47
C LEU A 474 -16.33 6.92 15.07
N THR A 475 -15.53 7.95 14.84
CA THR A 475 -15.68 9.28 15.44
C THR A 475 -15.29 10.36 14.45
N GLY A 476 -15.64 11.62 14.78
CA GLY A 476 -15.29 12.78 13.97
C GLY A 476 -16.11 12.92 12.69
N PRO A 477 -15.69 13.83 11.79
CA PRO A 477 -16.40 14.11 10.54
C PRO A 477 -16.48 12.89 9.63
N GLY A 478 -17.63 12.67 8.98
CA GLY A 478 -17.85 11.48 8.14
C GLY A 478 -17.99 10.17 8.93
N LYS A 479 -18.33 10.23 10.22
CA LYS A 479 -18.63 9.06 11.05
C LYS A 479 -19.70 8.17 10.39
N TRP A 480 -19.45 6.87 10.37
CA TRP A 480 -20.37 5.86 9.87
C TRP A 480 -21.07 5.16 11.04
N ARG A 481 -22.41 5.10 11.04
CA ARG A 481 -23.19 4.63 12.20
C ARG A 481 -22.95 3.15 12.49
N GLU A 482 -22.74 2.37 11.45
CA GLU A 482 -22.57 0.93 11.47
C GLU A 482 -21.11 0.51 11.74
N ALA A 483 -20.16 1.45 11.79
CA ALA A 483 -18.74 1.17 12.00
C ALA A 483 -18.47 0.31 13.23
N ARG A 484 -19.17 0.58 14.34
CA ARG A 484 -19.09 -0.23 15.56
C ARG A 484 -19.51 -1.68 15.29
N GLY A 485 -20.66 -1.86 14.65
CA GLY A 485 -21.18 -3.19 14.30
C GLY A 485 -20.21 -3.94 13.41
N ALA A 486 -19.70 -3.27 12.36
CA ALA A 486 -18.73 -3.82 11.43
C ALA A 486 -17.46 -4.32 12.13
N ILE A 487 -16.88 -3.54 13.06
CA ILE A 487 -15.69 -3.96 13.82
C ILE A 487 -15.97 -5.18 14.69
N LEU A 488 -17.13 -5.21 15.35
CA LEU A 488 -17.46 -6.30 16.26
C LEU A 488 -17.77 -7.61 15.53
N THR A 489 -18.25 -7.56 14.29
CA THR A 489 -18.61 -8.73 13.47
C THR A 489 -17.62 -9.06 12.35
N GLN A 490 -16.45 -8.39 12.31
CA GLN A 490 -15.44 -8.59 11.26
C GLN A 490 -14.95 -10.05 11.18
N TRP A 491 -14.81 -10.74 12.32
CA TRP A 491 -14.41 -12.14 12.33
C TRP A 491 -15.52 -13.08 11.86
N ASP A 492 -16.79 -12.72 12.08
CA ASP A 492 -17.93 -13.50 11.57
C ASP A 492 -17.93 -13.48 10.04
N ARG A 493 -17.73 -12.30 9.44
CA ARG A 493 -17.60 -12.15 7.98
C ARG A 493 -16.36 -12.87 7.43
N VAL A 494 -15.26 -12.97 8.18
CA VAL A 494 -14.08 -13.76 7.78
C VAL A 494 -14.39 -15.26 7.75
N LEU A 495 -15.12 -15.74 8.75
CA LEU A 495 -15.44 -17.16 8.90
C LEU A 495 -16.54 -17.64 7.97
N ARG A 496 -17.51 -16.78 7.65
CA ARG A 496 -18.68 -17.12 6.83
C ARG A 496 -18.34 -17.84 5.50
N PRO A 497 -17.44 -17.33 4.63
CA PRO A 497 -17.07 -18.02 3.39
C PRO A 497 -16.21 -19.27 3.62
N LEU A 498 -15.63 -19.46 4.81
CA LEU A 498 -14.79 -20.62 5.13
C LEU A 498 -15.60 -21.79 5.70
N LYS A 499 -16.69 -21.50 6.45
CA LYS A 499 -17.53 -22.50 7.13
C LYS A 499 -18.72 -22.93 6.26
N THR A 500 -18.46 -23.37 5.03
CA THR A 500 -19.50 -23.83 4.09
C THR A 500 -20.06 -25.22 4.43
N ARG A 501 -19.38 -25.97 5.31
CA ARG A 501 -19.85 -27.23 5.89
C ARG A 501 -19.94 -27.09 7.41
N VAL A 502 -21.15 -27.23 7.95
CA VAL A 502 -21.39 -27.23 9.39
C VAL A 502 -21.10 -28.64 9.95
N VAL A 503 -20.41 -28.70 11.09
CA VAL A 503 -20.09 -29.94 11.82
C VAL A 503 -20.64 -29.76 13.23
N GLU A 504 -21.51 -30.68 13.67
CA GLU A 504 -22.21 -30.59 14.96
C GLU A 504 -21.27 -30.83 16.16
N ASP A 505 -20.25 -31.68 15.98
CA ASP A 505 -19.26 -32.03 17.00
C ASP A 505 -17.84 -31.62 16.60
N SER A 506 -17.48 -30.36 16.82
CA SER A 506 -16.06 -29.98 16.84
C SER A 506 -15.47 -30.39 18.18
N PRO A 507 -14.38 -31.18 18.24
CA PRO A 507 -13.66 -31.39 19.49
C PRO A 507 -13.29 -30.02 20.06
N GLN A 508 -13.72 -29.73 21.29
CA GLN A 508 -13.40 -28.46 21.90
C GLN A 508 -11.87 -28.33 22.03
N PRO A 509 -11.29 -27.18 21.65
CA PRO A 509 -9.86 -26.96 21.89
C PRO A 509 -9.59 -27.15 23.38
N ALA A 510 -8.55 -27.92 23.71
CA ALA A 510 -8.18 -28.22 25.09
C ALA A 510 -8.20 -26.95 25.94
N THR A 511 -9.07 -26.90 26.93
CA THR A 511 -9.20 -25.74 27.80
C THR A 511 -7.87 -25.53 28.53
N VAL A 512 -7.23 -24.38 28.31
CA VAL A 512 -6.05 -23.97 29.06
C VAL A 512 -6.39 -24.06 30.56
N PRO A 513 -5.62 -24.80 31.37
CA PRO A 513 -5.89 -24.98 32.79
C PRO A 513 -6.13 -23.64 33.50
N HIS A 514 -7.10 -23.60 34.43
CA HIS A 514 -7.48 -22.37 35.13
C HIS A 514 -6.30 -21.66 35.83
N TRP A 515 -5.27 -22.39 36.27
CA TRP A 515 -4.07 -21.81 36.89
C TRP A 515 -3.18 -21.04 35.89
N LEU A 516 -3.12 -21.46 34.62
CA LEU A 516 -2.45 -20.71 33.55
C LEU A 516 -3.22 -19.44 33.17
N LYS A 517 -4.55 -19.48 33.25
CA LYS A 517 -5.39 -18.26 33.15
C LYS A 517 -5.21 -17.33 34.36
N ALA A 518 -4.97 -17.89 35.55
CA ALA A 518 -4.70 -17.12 36.77
C ALA A 518 -3.33 -16.39 36.71
N LEU A 519 -2.35 -16.93 35.97
CA LEU A 519 -1.06 -16.25 35.70
C LEU A 519 -1.19 -15.07 34.72
N ALA A 520 -2.25 -15.01 33.92
CA ALA A 520 -2.46 -13.89 33.00
C ALA A 520 -2.75 -12.57 33.73
N LEU A 521 -3.42 -12.62 34.89
CA LEU A 521 -3.78 -11.42 35.67
C LEU A 521 -2.55 -10.72 36.29
N PRO A 522 -1.59 -11.42 36.95
CA PRO A 522 -0.32 -10.82 37.37
C PRO A 522 0.51 -10.25 36.22
N ILE A 523 0.55 -10.94 35.07
CA ILE A 523 1.28 -10.47 33.88
C ILE A 523 0.61 -9.20 33.33
N PHE A 524 -0.73 -9.18 33.28
CA PHE A 524 -1.51 -8.03 32.83
C PHE A 524 -1.38 -6.85 33.80
N LEU A 525 -1.41 -7.08 35.11
CA LEU A 525 -1.19 -6.06 36.13
C LEU A 525 0.25 -5.53 36.12
N GLY A 526 1.24 -6.40 35.88
CA GLY A 526 2.64 -6.01 35.70
C GLY A 526 2.83 -5.16 34.44
N ALA A 527 2.23 -5.55 33.32
CA ALA A 527 2.25 -4.77 32.08
C ALA A 527 1.51 -3.44 32.23
N ALA A 528 0.33 -3.43 32.86
CA ALA A 528 -0.44 -2.22 33.15
C ALA A 528 0.32 -1.27 34.09
N TRP A 529 1.03 -1.80 35.09
CA TRP A 529 1.90 -1.01 35.97
C TRP A 529 3.10 -0.42 35.23
N ILE A 530 3.73 -1.16 34.31
CA ILE A 530 4.80 -0.63 33.44
C ILE A 530 4.25 0.47 32.54
N ILE A 531 3.06 0.29 31.96
CA ILE A 531 2.39 1.32 31.14
C ILE A 531 2.05 2.55 31.99
N LEU A 532 1.49 2.39 33.19
CA LEU A 532 1.19 3.51 34.08
C LEU A 532 2.45 4.25 34.54
N LYS A 533 3.53 3.52 34.82
CA LYS A 533 4.75 4.08 35.39
C LYS A 533 5.63 4.77 34.36
N TYR A 534 5.65 4.27 33.12
CA TYR A 534 6.58 4.74 32.09
C TYR A 534 5.91 5.45 30.91
N LEU A 535 4.62 5.23 30.64
CA LEU A 535 3.92 5.85 29.50
C LEU A 535 3.00 7.01 29.90
N LEU A 536 2.43 7.04 31.11
CA LEU A 536 1.63 8.20 31.56
C LEU A 536 2.41 9.53 31.70
N PRO A 537 3.70 9.56 32.11
CA PRO A 537 4.45 10.82 32.20
C PRO A 537 4.71 11.48 30.83
N ALA A 538 4.50 10.76 29.72
CA ALA A 538 4.63 11.28 28.36
C ALA A 538 3.32 11.87 27.80
N TRP A 539 2.18 11.65 28.47
CA TRP A 539 0.84 12.09 28.03
C TRP A 539 0.30 13.32 28.76
N LEU A 540 0.95 13.74 29.86
CA LEU A 540 0.67 15.01 30.51
C LEU A 540 1.55 16.10 29.89
N PRO A 541 0.99 17.22 29.39
CA PRO A 541 1.82 18.34 28.98
C PRO A 541 2.62 18.82 30.18
N ARG A 542 3.95 18.85 30.07
CA ARG A 542 4.80 19.55 31.04
C ARG A 542 4.37 21.02 31.01
N THR A 543 3.69 21.46 32.07
CA THR A 543 3.44 22.88 32.35
C THR A 543 4.75 23.55 32.73
N ASN A 544 5.64 23.77 31.76
CA ASN A 544 6.77 24.67 31.88
C ASN A 544 6.49 25.87 30.97
N GLY A 545 5.64 26.76 31.46
CA GLY A 545 5.20 27.94 30.71
C GLY A 545 4.80 29.10 31.61
N TRP A 546 5.46 29.28 32.76
CA TRP A 546 5.32 30.47 33.60
C TRP A 546 6.69 30.80 34.21
N ARG A 547 7.52 31.56 33.48
CA ARG A 547 8.63 32.42 33.94
C ARG A 547 9.58 32.77 32.78
N VAL A 548 9.12 33.52 31.78
CA VAL A 548 9.93 34.49 31.02
C VAL A 548 8.98 35.53 30.42
N LEU A 549 8.45 36.43 31.26
CA LEU A 549 7.81 37.68 30.86
C LEU A 549 8.17 38.70 31.95
N ASN A 550 9.40 39.20 31.87
CA ASN A 550 9.90 40.40 32.56
C ASN A 550 11.33 40.65 32.08
N SER A 551 11.46 41.20 30.88
CA SER A 551 12.56 42.07 30.41
C SER A 551 12.26 42.46 28.96
N PHE A 552 12.51 43.72 28.62
CA PHE A 552 12.23 44.40 27.34
C PHE A 552 10.87 45.12 27.23
N CYS A 553 10.58 45.96 28.23
CA CYS A 553 10.22 47.36 27.97
C CYS A 553 11.40 48.22 28.43
N GLY A 554 12.01 48.98 27.51
CA GLY A 554 13.08 49.92 27.84
C GLY A 554 13.89 50.34 26.62
N ILE A 555 13.44 51.43 25.98
CA ILE A 555 14.06 52.26 24.93
C ILE A 555 13.92 51.73 23.51
#